data_AF-A0A9X2BWC0-F1
#
_entry.id   AF-A0A9X2BWC0-F1
#
_cell.length_a   1.000
_cell.length_b   1.000
_cell.length_c   1.000
_cell.angle_alpha   90.00
_cell.angle_beta   90.00
_cell.angle_gamma   90.00
#
_symmetry.space_group_name_H-M   'P 1'
#
loop_
_entity.id
_entity.type
_entity.pdbx_description
1 polymer ?
#
loop_
_entity_poly.entity_id
_entity_poly.type
_entity_poly.pdbx_seq_one_letter_code
_entity_poly.pdbx_strand_id
1 'polypeptide(L)' 'MTPDDGGQDVFLHSSVLQRAGVPDVQQGQKVNLEVRDGQRGRQAVELKS' A
#
# COMPACT_ATOMS: atom_id res chain seq x y z
N MET A 1 -4.89 -1.56 4.57
CA MET A 1 -3.71 -2.24 5.16
C MET A 1 -3.28 -1.46 6.37
N THR A 2 -2.84 -2.14 7.42
CA THR A 2 -2.50 -1.50 8.69
C THR A 2 -0.98 -1.35 8.80
N PRO A 3 -0.46 -0.12 8.97
CA PRO A 3 0.98 0.09 9.18
C PRO A 3 1.47 -0.55 10.49
N ASP A 4 2.68 -1.10 10.49
CA ASP A 4 3.31 -1.63 11.72
C ASP A 4 3.53 -0.54 12.80
N ASP A 5 3.59 0.74 12.41
CA ASP A 5 3.75 1.89 13.31
C ASP A 5 2.44 2.30 14.04
N GLY A 6 1.34 1.55 13.86
CA GLY A 6 0.05 1.86 14.47
C GLY A 6 -0.67 3.06 13.83
N GLY A 7 -0.24 3.46 12.65
CA GLY A 7 -0.88 4.51 11.86
C GLY A 7 -2.27 4.13 11.33
N GLN A 8 -2.98 5.14 10.81
CA GLN A 8 -4.23 4.96 10.07
C GLN A 8 -4.05 3.99 8.90
N ASP A 9 -5.13 3.28 8.58
CA ASP A 9 -5.17 2.40 7.43
C ASP A 9 -4.79 3.15 6.15
N VAL A 10 -3.98 2.48 5.35
CA VAL A 10 -3.55 3.01 4.06
C VAL A 10 -4.35 2.32 2.96
N PHE A 11 -4.84 3.12 2.03
CA PHE A 11 -5.54 2.62 0.85
C PHE A 11 -4.53 2.17 -0.21
N LEU A 12 -4.60 0.90 -0.62
CA LEU A 12 -3.78 0.33 -1.69
C LEU A 12 -4.65 0.15 -2.94
N HIS A 13 -4.36 0.92 -3.99
CA HIS A 13 -5.07 0.77 -5.26
C HIS A 13 -4.43 -0.34 -6.10
N SER A 14 -5.24 -1.16 -6.78
CA SER A 14 -4.75 -2.29 -7.61
C SER A 14 -3.79 -1.85 -8.71
N SER A 15 -3.89 -0.61 -9.18
CA SER A 15 -2.94 -0.04 -10.15
C SER A 15 -1.50 -0.01 -9.64
N VAL A 16 -1.28 0.09 -8.32
CA VAL A 16 0.06 0.09 -7.73
C VAL A 16 0.68 -1.30 -7.83
N LEU A 17 -0.11 -2.35 -7.60
CA LEU A 17 0.31 -3.74 -7.77
C LEU A 17 0.66 -4.05 -9.23
N GLN A 18 -0.20 -3.62 -10.16
CA GLN A 18 0.03 -3.78 -11.59
C GLN A 18 1.34 -3.11 -12.05
N ARG A 19 1.62 -1.89 -11.57
CA ARG A 19 2.88 -1.17 -11.88
C ARG A 19 4.11 -1.89 -11.35
N ALA A 20 3.97 -2.55 -10.20
CA ALA A 20 5.03 -3.35 -9.58
C ALA A 20 5.17 -4.75 -10.19
N GLY A 21 4.30 -5.15 -11.12
CA GLY A 21 4.25 -6.52 -11.64
C GLY A 21 3.82 -7.55 -10.59
N VAL A 22 3.19 -7.11 -9.50
CA VAL A 22 2.71 -7.97 -8.43
C VAL A 22 1.25 -8.34 -8.73
N PRO A 23 0.90 -9.63 -8.82
CA PRO A 23 -0.43 -10.06 -9.22
C PRO A 23 -1.47 -9.80 -8.13
N ASP A 24 -1.12 -10.03 -6.86
CA ASP A 24 -1.98 -9.81 -5.71
C ASP A 24 -1.17 -9.72 -4.41
N VAL A 25 -1.76 -9.17 -3.34
CA VAL A 25 -1.20 -9.19 -1.99
C VAL A 25 -2.14 -9.96 -1.07
N GLN A 26 -1.61 -11.05 -0.51
CA GLN A 26 -2.37 -11.91 0.38
C GLN A 26 -2.55 -11.25 1.75
N GLN A 27 -3.63 -11.60 2.46
CA GLN A 27 -3.82 -11.14 3.83
C GLN A 27 -2.65 -11.59 4.71
N GLY A 28 -2.10 -10.67 5.50
CA GLY A 28 -0.95 -10.93 6.37
C GLY A 28 0.41 -10.88 5.67
N GLN A 29 0.44 -10.71 4.34
CA GLN A 29 1.68 -10.49 3.61
C GLN A 29 2.24 -9.10 3.93
N LYS A 30 3.51 -9.05 4.38
CA LYS A 30 4.22 -7.80 4.59
C LYS A 30 4.77 -7.30 3.26
N VAL A 31 4.48 -6.04 2.96
CA VAL A 31 4.92 -5.35 1.75
C VAL A 31 5.45 -3.98 2.12
N ASN A 32 6.56 -3.58 1.50
CA ASN A 32 7.06 -2.22 1.62
C ASN A 32 6.43 -1.37 0.53
N LEU A 33 6.02 -0.16 0.89
CA LEU A 33 5.30 0.74 0.00
C LEU A 33 5.53 2.18 0.40
N GLU A 34 5.53 3.05 -0.60
CA GLU A 34 5.54 4.48 -0.40
C GLU A 34 4.10 4.96 -0.18
N VAL A 35 3.90 5.69 0.92
CA VAL A 35 2.61 6.26 1.30
C VAL A 35 2.65 7.77 1.16
N ARG A 36 1.57 8.35 0.65
CA ARG A 36 1.35 9.80 0.65
C ARG A 36 -0.02 10.15 1.18
N ASP A 37 -0.13 11.34 1.78
CA ASP A 37 -1.40 11.89 2.20
C ASP A 37 -2.18 12.41 0.99
N GLY A 38 -3.39 11.89 0.80
CA GLY A 38 -4.34 12.35 -0.22
C GLY A 38 -5.58 12.97 0.42
N GLN A 39 -6.50 13.47 -0.41
CA GLN A 39 -7.75 14.08 0.07
C GLN A 39 -8.63 13.16 0.93
N ARG A 40 -8.47 11.84 0.82
CA ARG A 40 -9.28 10.84 1.54
C ARG A 40 -8.47 10.07 2.60
N GLY A 41 -7.33 10.61 3.01
CA GLY A 41 -6.39 9.95 3.92
C GLY A 41 -5.18 9.38 3.19
N ARG A 42 -4.47 8.48 3.87
CA ARG A 42 -3.21 7.92 3.37
C ARG A 42 -3.43 6.91 2.25
N GLN A 43 -2.65 7.05 1.18
CA GLN A 43 -2.74 6.20 0.01
C GLN A 43 -1.35 5.68 -0.39
N ALA A 44 -1.29 4.41 -0.80
CA ALA A 44 -0.10 3.82 -1.38
C ALA A 44 0.08 4.33 -2.81
N VAL A 45 1.30 4.78 -3.13
CA VAL A 45 1.61 5.29 -4.48
C VAL A 45 2.57 4.39 -5.24
N GLU A 46 3.37 3.58 -4.53
CA GLU A 46 4.39 2.71 -5.11
C GLU A 46 4.69 1.53 -4.17
N LEU A 47 4.98 0.34 -4.71
CA LEU A 47 5.59 -0.75 -3.94
C LEU A 47 7.11 -0.61 -3.99
N LYS A 48 7.76 -0.77 -2.84
CA LYS A 48 9.22 -0.90 -2.77
C LYS A 48 9.59 -2.38 -2.73
N SER A 49 10.57 -2.76 -3.53
CA SER A 49 11.22 -4.09 -3.50
C SER A 49 12.09 -4.26 -2.26
#